data_AF-A0A7C3UHX8-F1
#
_entry.id   AF-A0A7C3UHX8-F1
#
_cell.length_a   1.000
_cell.length_b   1.000
_cell.length_c   1.000
_cell.angle_alpha   90.00
_cell.angle_beta   90.00
_cell.angle_gamma   90.00
#
_symmetry.space_group_name_H-M   'P 1'
#
loop_
_entity.id
_entity.type
_entity.pdbx_description
1 polymer ?
#
loop_
_entity_poly.entity_id
_entity_poly.type
_entity_poly.pdbx_seq_one_letter_code
_entity_poly.pdbx_strand_id
1 'polypeptide(L)'
;MTPKLIKIIRKFTIEQWSIIDADYIKDKVDLKCIGSIILIIFLIVIQRYYGQSKFFANNFGDFVINLPLPSIWSRLYSTFACVILYLITPYVYIRLAFNEKLKDHGWTLKGIARYKWLYIAMILVVLPLVVLVSFSKSFSEHYPLYQDAGSSLTALIIWELSYGLYFVIIEFFFRGFMVFSLARYIGSLSIFVMNIPYVMIHFGKPAAETIGSIIAGIALGTLSLRTRSIFGGVIVHITIAYGMDIMALIQKGQLN
;
A
#
# COMPACT_ATOMS: atom_id res chain seq x y z
N MET A 1 3.54 29.98 -13.04
CA MET A 1 3.61 28.64 -13.68
C MET A 1 3.36 28.79 -15.17
N THR A 2 4.16 28.18 -16.07
CA THR A 2 4.03 28.41 -17.53
C THR A 2 2.76 27.76 -18.11
N PRO A 3 2.16 28.29 -19.19
CA PRO A 3 0.99 27.70 -19.85
C PRO A 3 1.19 26.23 -20.26
N LYS A 4 2.43 25.87 -20.65
CA LYS A 4 2.82 24.50 -21.01
C LYS A 4 2.74 23.54 -19.82
N LEU A 5 3.20 23.98 -18.65
CA LEU A 5 3.16 23.17 -17.42
C LEU A 5 1.72 22.98 -16.91
N ILE A 6 0.88 24.03 -16.99
CA ILE A 6 -0.56 23.93 -16.66
C ILE A 6 -1.26 22.88 -17.54
N LYS A 7 -0.98 22.89 -18.85
CA LYS A 7 -1.55 21.94 -19.79
C LYS A 7 -1.13 20.50 -19.50
N ILE A 8 0.13 20.27 -19.13
CA ILE A 8 0.64 18.95 -18.74
C ILE A 8 -0.06 18.47 -17.47
N ILE A 9 -0.13 19.31 -16.43
CA ILE A 9 -0.77 18.94 -15.16
C ILE A 9 -2.22 18.55 -15.40
N ARG A 10 -3.01 19.37 -16.11
CA ARG A 10 -4.42 19.07 -16.42
C ARG A 10 -4.60 17.74 -17.13
N LYS A 11 -3.73 17.41 -18.09
CA LYS A 11 -3.77 16.16 -18.85
C LYS A 11 -3.60 14.91 -17.98
N PHE A 12 -2.77 15.00 -16.93
CA PHE A 12 -2.48 13.87 -16.04
C PHE A 12 -3.33 13.86 -14.75
N THR A 13 -4.09 14.92 -14.48
CA THR A 13 -4.95 15.03 -13.29
C THR A 13 -6.42 15.19 -13.65
N ILE A 14 -6.91 16.43 -13.78
CA ILE A 14 -8.33 16.79 -13.93
C ILE A 14 -8.97 16.08 -15.12
N GLU A 15 -8.29 15.99 -16.26
CA GLU A 15 -8.81 15.27 -17.43
C GLU A 15 -8.96 13.77 -17.15
N GLN A 16 -8.01 13.15 -16.43
CA GLN A 16 -8.12 11.74 -16.06
C GLN A 16 -9.24 11.51 -15.04
N TRP A 17 -9.40 12.41 -14.08
CA TRP A 17 -10.45 12.35 -13.06
C TRP A 17 -11.84 12.52 -13.67
N SER A 18 -12.00 13.44 -14.63
CA SER A 18 -13.27 13.57 -15.36
C SER A 18 -13.63 12.30 -16.14
N ILE A 19 -12.65 11.64 -16.76
CA ILE A 19 -12.91 10.36 -17.43
C ILE A 19 -13.28 9.27 -16.40
N ILE A 20 -12.60 9.23 -15.25
CA ILE A 20 -12.93 8.30 -14.16
C ILE A 20 -14.37 8.53 -13.69
N ASP A 21 -14.77 9.78 -13.46
CA ASP A 21 -16.11 10.12 -13.00
C ASP A 21 -17.16 9.62 -14.00
N ALA A 22 -16.96 9.86 -15.30
CA ALA A 22 -17.84 9.37 -16.35
C ALA A 22 -17.87 7.83 -16.45
N ASP A 23 -16.76 7.15 -16.21
CA ASP A 23 -16.64 5.69 -16.31
C ASP A 23 -17.28 4.96 -15.11
N TYR A 24 -17.23 5.56 -13.92
CA TYR A 24 -17.54 4.90 -12.66
C TYR A 24 -18.83 5.38 -11.99
N ILE A 25 -19.15 6.68 -11.98
CA ILE A 25 -20.32 7.18 -11.26
C ILE A 25 -21.60 6.65 -11.92
N LYS A 26 -22.22 5.69 -11.25
CA LYS A 26 -23.40 4.97 -11.75
C LYS A 26 -24.49 4.83 -10.70
N ASP A 27 -24.08 4.77 -9.43
CA ASP A 27 -24.97 4.45 -8.32
C ASP A 27 -25.15 5.65 -7.41
N LYS A 28 -26.35 5.79 -6.83
CA LYS A 28 -26.58 6.70 -5.71
C LYS A 28 -26.13 6.03 -4.42
N VAL A 29 -25.78 6.83 -3.41
CA VAL A 29 -25.39 6.32 -2.09
C VAL A 29 -26.47 5.39 -1.53
N ASP A 30 -26.06 4.18 -1.15
CA ASP A 30 -26.90 3.13 -0.61
C ASP A 30 -26.27 2.50 0.65
N LEU A 31 -26.91 1.46 1.19
CA LEU A 31 -26.40 0.73 2.36
C LEU A 31 -25.05 0.05 2.10
N LYS A 32 -24.74 -0.32 0.85
CA LYS A 32 -23.47 -0.97 0.51
C LYS A 32 -22.33 0.05 0.59
N CYS A 33 -22.56 1.27 0.10
CA CYS A 33 -21.64 2.40 0.24
C CYS A 33 -21.37 2.71 1.71
N ILE A 34 -22.43 2.90 2.51
CA ILE A 34 -22.32 3.20 3.94
C ILE A 34 -21.60 2.06 4.66
N GLY A 35 -21.97 0.81 4.39
CA GLY A 35 -21.34 -0.37 4.97
C GLY A 35 -19.86 -0.50 4.59
N SER A 36 -19.46 -0.15 3.36
CA SER A 36 -18.04 -0.11 2.97
C SER A 36 -17.26 0.89 3.82
N ILE A 37 -17.79 2.11 4.01
CA ILE A 37 -17.13 3.15 4.81
C ILE A 37 -17.00 2.72 6.27
N ILE A 38 -18.09 2.22 6.86
CA ILE A 38 -18.09 1.73 8.24
C ILE A 38 -17.07 0.60 8.40
N LEU A 39 -17.07 -0.37 7.49
CA LEU A 39 -16.13 -1.49 7.52
C LEU A 39 -14.68 -1.01 7.41
N ILE A 40 -14.37 -0.07 6.49
CA ILE A 40 -13.03 0.52 6.37
C ILE A 40 -12.58 1.12 7.71
N ILE A 41 -13.44 1.91 8.35
CA ILE A 41 -13.12 2.54 9.64
C ILE A 41 -12.82 1.48 10.71
N PHE A 42 -13.67 0.47 10.86
CA PHE A 42 -13.47 -0.59 11.84
C PHE A 42 -12.18 -1.38 11.58
N LEU A 43 -11.91 -1.75 10.33
CA LEU A 43 -10.73 -2.51 9.97
C LEU A 43 -9.44 -1.73 10.26
N ILE A 44 -9.42 -0.42 9.97
CA ILE A 44 -8.27 0.43 10.30
C ILE A 44 -8.05 0.52 11.81
N VAL A 45 -9.13 0.68 12.60
CA VAL A 45 -9.04 0.73 14.06
C VAL A 45 -8.51 -0.61 14.60
N ILE A 46 -9.09 -1.74 14.19
CA ILE A 46 -8.66 -3.06 14.67
C ILE A 46 -7.20 -3.31 14.28
N GLN A 47 -6.79 -3.00 13.04
CA GLN A 47 -5.41 -3.15 12.61
C GLN A 47 -4.44 -2.24 13.40
N ARG A 48 -4.88 -1.03 13.78
CA ARG A 48 -4.05 -0.10 14.56
C ARG A 48 -3.82 -0.57 16.00
N TYR A 49 -4.85 -1.11 16.65
CA TYR A 49 -4.77 -1.50 18.06
C TYR A 49 -4.28 -2.93 18.27
N TYR A 50 -4.71 -3.86 17.41
CA TYR A 50 -4.49 -5.30 17.61
C TYR A 50 -3.58 -5.91 16.53
N GLY A 51 -3.60 -5.40 15.29
CA GLY A 51 -2.83 -5.99 14.19
C GLY A 51 -1.35 -5.59 14.10
N GLN A 52 -0.82 -4.85 15.08
CA GLN A 52 0.57 -4.34 15.05
C GLN A 52 1.57 -5.32 15.67
N SER A 53 2.82 -5.29 15.22
CA SER A 53 3.89 -6.16 15.75
C SER A 53 4.13 -5.93 17.23
N LYS A 54 3.99 -4.68 17.69
CA LYS A 54 4.10 -4.31 19.11
C LYS A 54 3.00 -4.96 19.96
N PHE A 55 1.78 -5.08 19.44
CA PHE A 55 0.71 -5.78 20.14
C PHE A 55 1.08 -7.25 20.34
N PHE A 56 1.59 -7.91 19.30
CA PHE A 56 2.05 -9.30 19.42
C PHE A 56 3.20 -9.45 20.41
N ALA A 57 4.25 -8.63 20.29
CA ALA A 57 5.40 -8.70 21.18
C ALA A 57 5.02 -8.57 22.66
N ASN A 58 4.09 -7.68 22.98
CA ASN A 58 3.66 -7.42 24.36
C ASN A 58 2.72 -8.50 24.94
N ASN A 59 1.95 -9.19 24.10
CA ASN A 59 0.91 -10.14 24.57
C ASN A 59 1.27 -11.61 24.33
N PHE A 60 2.10 -11.88 23.33
CA PHE A 60 2.41 -13.24 22.87
C PHE A 60 3.92 -13.49 22.68
N GLY A 61 4.78 -12.52 23.00
CA GLY A 61 6.23 -12.62 22.81
C GLY A 61 6.87 -13.81 23.53
N ASP A 62 6.41 -14.10 24.75
CA ASP A 62 6.93 -15.20 25.57
C ASP A 62 6.70 -16.58 24.93
N PHE A 63 5.65 -16.75 24.11
CA PHE A 63 5.38 -18.01 23.43
C PHE A 63 6.36 -18.33 22.30
N VAL A 64 7.06 -17.31 21.78
CA VAL A 64 7.95 -17.45 20.62
C VAL A 64 9.42 -17.24 20.94
N ILE A 65 9.78 -16.90 22.19
CA ILE A 65 11.15 -16.55 22.58
C ILE A 65 12.16 -17.69 22.35
N ASN A 66 11.71 -18.94 22.50
CA ASN A 66 12.53 -20.14 22.29
C ASN A 66 12.45 -20.69 20.86
N LEU A 67 11.69 -20.05 19.96
CA LEU A 67 11.61 -20.44 18.56
C LEU A 67 12.76 -19.82 17.75
N PRO A 68 13.12 -20.41 16.59
CA PRO A 68 14.04 -19.78 15.66
C PRO A 68 13.56 -18.39 15.23
N LEU A 69 14.49 -17.44 15.11
CA LEU A 69 14.23 -16.04 14.72
C LEU A 69 13.11 -15.39 15.56
N PRO A 70 13.22 -15.35 16.90
CA PRO A 70 12.10 -15.00 17.79
C PRO A 70 11.49 -13.62 17.49
N SER A 71 12.30 -12.66 17.06
CA SER A 71 11.86 -11.30 16.70
C SER A 71 10.99 -11.24 15.43
N ILE A 72 11.11 -12.20 14.50
CA ILE A 72 10.39 -12.21 13.22
C ILE A 72 8.90 -12.49 13.39
N TRP A 73 8.51 -13.26 14.40
CA TRP A 73 7.12 -13.69 14.63
C TRP A 73 6.17 -12.52 14.83
N SER A 74 6.62 -11.47 15.51
CA SER A 74 5.84 -10.23 15.67
C SER A 74 5.53 -9.54 14.33
N ARG A 75 6.46 -9.60 13.38
CA ARG A 75 6.31 -9.05 12.04
C ARG A 75 5.40 -9.93 11.18
N LEU A 76 5.61 -11.25 11.22
CA LEU A 76 4.74 -12.21 10.53
C LEU A 76 3.29 -12.13 11.02
N TYR A 77 3.08 -11.96 12.32
CA TYR A 77 1.75 -11.70 12.88
C TYR A 77 1.09 -10.46 12.27
N SER A 78 1.85 -9.37 12.10
CA SER A 78 1.28 -8.13 11.54
C SER A 78 0.81 -8.32 10.10
N THR A 79 1.62 -9.02 9.29
CA THR A 79 1.24 -9.40 7.92
C THR A 79 0.03 -10.33 7.92
N PHE A 80 -0.01 -11.32 8.81
CA PHE A 80 -1.14 -12.23 8.96
C PHE A 80 -2.42 -11.49 9.36
N ALA A 81 -2.36 -10.57 10.33
CA ALA A 81 -3.49 -9.72 10.70
C ALA A 81 -3.99 -8.91 9.49
N CYS A 82 -3.09 -8.36 8.67
CA CYS A 82 -3.47 -7.73 7.41
C CYS A 82 -4.13 -8.71 6.44
N VAL A 83 -3.67 -9.96 6.30
CA VAL A 83 -4.37 -10.95 5.45
C VAL A 83 -5.83 -11.08 5.86
N ILE A 84 -6.10 -11.23 7.16
CA ILE A 84 -7.47 -11.38 7.67
C ILE A 84 -8.28 -10.09 7.49
N LEU A 85 -7.74 -8.97 7.98
CA LEU A 85 -8.47 -7.71 8.09
C LEU A 85 -8.56 -6.96 6.75
N TYR A 86 -7.52 -7.00 5.93
CA TYR A 86 -7.37 -6.15 4.74
C TYR A 86 -7.47 -6.91 3.42
N LEU A 87 -7.46 -8.25 3.43
CA LEU A 87 -7.72 -9.06 2.23
C LEU A 87 -8.99 -9.91 2.35
N ILE A 88 -9.05 -10.81 3.33
CA ILE A 88 -10.16 -11.76 3.46
C ILE A 88 -11.47 -11.05 3.81
N THR A 89 -11.48 -10.22 4.85
CA THR A 89 -12.71 -9.54 5.29
C THR A 89 -13.29 -8.63 4.19
N PRO A 90 -12.50 -7.77 3.52
CA PRO A 90 -12.99 -6.97 2.40
C PRO A 90 -13.45 -7.81 1.22
N TYR A 91 -12.75 -8.90 0.90
CA TYR A 91 -13.19 -9.82 -0.16
C TYR A 91 -14.55 -10.45 0.16
N VAL A 92 -14.75 -10.93 1.38
CA VAL A 92 -16.04 -11.48 1.82
C VAL A 92 -17.13 -10.41 1.70
N TYR A 93 -16.87 -9.17 2.12
CA TYR A 93 -17.83 -8.08 1.95
C TYR A 93 -18.14 -7.80 0.48
N ILE A 94 -17.13 -7.78 -0.40
CA ILE A 94 -17.31 -7.63 -1.85
C ILE A 94 -18.24 -8.73 -2.40
N ARG A 95 -18.01 -9.99 -2.01
CA ARG A 95 -18.81 -11.13 -2.46
C ARG A 95 -20.25 -11.05 -1.96
N LEU A 96 -20.47 -10.68 -0.71
CA LEU A 96 -21.79 -10.73 -0.09
C LEU A 96 -22.63 -9.48 -0.37
N ALA A 97 -22.04 -8.28 -0.31
CA ALA A 97 -22.77 -7.02 -0.49
C ALA A 97 -22.89 -6.61 -1.97
N PHE A 98 -21.82 -6.76 -2.75
CA PHE A 98 -21.79 -6.33 -4.16
C PHE A 98 -22.03 -7.48 -5.15
N ASN A 99 -21.86 -8.74 -4.73
CA ASN A 99 -21.87 -9.92 -5.62
C ASN A 99 -20.79 -9.85 -6.73
N GLU A 100 -19.70 -9.12 -6.48
CA GLU A 100 -18.62 -8.84 -7.45
C GLU A 100 -17.41 -9.75 -7.22
N LYS A 101 -16.55 -9.93 -8.21
CA LYS A 101 -15.33 -10.75 -8.09
C LYS A 101 -14.12 -9.86 -7.80
N LEU A 102 -13.03 -10.43 -7.29
CA LEU A 102 -11.78 -9.69 -7.05
C LEU A 102 -11.29 -8.93 -8.29
N LYS A 103 -11.48 -9.49 -9.49
CA LYS A 103 -11.11 -8.85 -10.76
C LYS A 103 -11.83 -7.51 -11.00
N ASP A 104 -13.04 -7.34 -10.46
CA ASP A 104 -13.84 -6.12 -10.60
C ASP A 104 -13.31 -5.02 -9.66
N HIS A 105 -12.50 -5.42 -8.67
CA HIS A 105 -11.76 -4.59 -7.72
C HIS A 105 -10.26 -4.55 -8.03
N GLY A 106 -9.90 -4.62 -9.32
CA GLY A 106 -8.53 -4.42 -9.77
C GLY A 106 -7.57 -5.60 -9.55
N TRP A 107 -8.05 -6.77 -9.11
CA TRP A 107 -7.23 -7.98 -9.01
C TRP A 107 -7.03 -8.63 -10.39
N THR A 108 -6.33 -7.93 -11.27
CA THR A 108 -5.99 -8.40 -12.62
C THR A 108 -4.75 -7.70 -13.12
N LEU A 109 -3.92 -8.38 -13.92
CA LEU A 109 -2.79 -7.77 -14.62
C LEU A 109 -3.23 -7.08 -15.93
N LYS A 110 -4.49 -7.24 -16.34
CA LYS A 110 -4.99 -6.62 -17.57
C LYS A 110 -4.99 -5.10 -17.42
N GLY A 111 -4.59 -4.41 -18.48
CA GLY A 111 -4.61 -2.93 -18.53
C GLY A 111 -3.34 -2.25 -18.01
N ILE A 112 -2.51 -2.90 -17.20
CA ILE A 112 -1.29 -2.29 -16.64
C ILE A 112 -0.33 -1.80 -17.72
N ALA A 113 -0.23 -2.54 -18.84
CA ALA A 113 0.67 -2.23 -19.95
C ALA A 113 0.38 -0.87 -20.60
N ARG A 114 -0.87 -0.38 -20.52
CA ARG A 114 -1.30 0.91 -21.09
C ARG A 114 -0.54 2.09 -20.50
N TYR A 115 -0.19 2.01 -19.21
CA TYR A 115 0.49 3.08 -18.48
C TYR A 115 1.82 2.63 -17.88
N LYS A 116 2.43 1.55 -18.41
CA LYS A 116 3.68 0.96 -17.89
C LYS A 116 4.80 1.97 -17.67
N TRP A 117 4.92 2.96 -18.55
CA TRP A 117 5.96 3.99 -18.47
C TRP A 117 5.79 4.92 -17.28
N LEU A 118 4.57 5.12 -16.78
CA LEU A 118 4.34 5.90 -15.55
C LEU A 118 4.81 5.12 -14.33
N TYR A 119 4.55 3.82 -14.25
CA TYR A 119 5.07 2.98 -13.17
C TYR A 119 6.60 2.90 -13.19
N ILE A 120 7.20 2.72 -14.38
CA ILE A 120 8.66 2.74 -14.56
C ILE A 120 9.24 4.10 -14.13
N ALA A 121 8.64 5.22 -14.55
CA ALA A 121 9.08 6.54 -14.15
C ALA A 121 9.01 6.75 -12.63
N MET A 122 7.94 6.28 -11.97
CA MET A 122 7.84 6.33 -10.50
C MET A 122 8.99 5.57 -9.84
N ILE A 123 9.30 4.35 -10.30
CA ILE A 123 10.42 3.56 -9.76
C ILE A 123 11.76 4.28 -10.00
N LEU A 124 12.00 4.78 -11.21
CA LEU A 124 13.24 5.47 -11.56
C LEU A 124 13.43 6.80 -10.83
N VAL A 125 12.36 7.45 -10.40
CA VAL A 125 12.44 8.66 -9.57
C VAL A 125 12.65 8.31 -8.11
N VAL A 126 11.94 7.31 -7.58
CA VAL A 126 11.94 7.01 -6.14
C VAL A 126 13.19 6.22 -5.72
N LEU A 127 13.69 5.28 -6.53
CA LEU A 127 14.87 4.49 -6.16
C LEU A 127 16.14 5.34 -5.91
N PRO A 128 16.50 6.32 -6.78
CA PRO A 128 17.61 7.23 -6.48
C PRO A 128 17.39 8.03 -5.20
N LEU A 129 16.15 8.45 -4.92
CA LEU A 129 15.83 9.12 -3.66
C LEU A 129 16.03 8.17 -2.47
N VAL A 130 15.64 6.89 -2.57
CA VAL A 130 15.91 5.86 -1.56
C VAL A 130 17.41 5.73 -1.29
N VAL A 131 18.24 5.66 -2.35
CA VAL A 131 19.70 5.62 -2.20
C VAL A 131 20.21 6.87 -1.48
N LEU A 132 19.77 8.06 -1.88
CA LEU A 132 20.19 9.32 -1.25
C LEU A 132 19.79 9.38 0.23
N VAL A 133 18.55 9.03 0.58
CA VAL A 133 18.10 9.06 1.97
C VAL A 133 18.68 7.92 2.81
N SER A 134 19.20 6.85 2.18
CA SER A 134 19.79 5.72 2.90
C SER A 134 20.99 6.10 3.76
N PHE A 135 21.68 7.19 3.41
CA PHE A 135 22.79 7.76 4.19
C PHE A 135 22.33 8.63 5.37
N SER A 136 21.03 8.86 5.53
CA SER A 136 20.51 9.69 6.61
C SER A 136 20.26 8.88 7.88
N LYS A 137 20.50 9.50 9.04
CA LYS A 137 20.26 8.87 10.36
C LYS A 137 18.81 8.41 10.53
N SER A 138 17.84 9.24 10.11
CA SER A 138 16.42 8.93 10.21
C SER A 138 16.02 7.68 9.41
N PHE A 139 16.72 7.40 8.31
CA PHE A 139 16.49 6.19 7.53
C PHE A 139 17.07 4.96 8.23
N SER A 140 18.33 5.02 8.67
CA SER A 140 19.02 3.89 9.30
C SER A 140 18.39 3.46 10.64
N GLU A 141 17.75 4.41 11.35
CA GLU A 141 16.98 4.15 12.58
C GLU A 141 15.64 3.43 12.30
N HIS A 142 15.03 3.64 11.14
CA HIS A 142 13.73 3.05 10.79
C HIS A 142 13.85 1.75 9.99
N TYR A 143 14.84 1.68 9.08
CA TYR A 143 15.03 0.57 8.14
C TYR A 143 16.29 -0.27 8.47
N PRO A 144 16.31 -1.57 8.14
CA PRO A 144 15.19 -2.33 7.57
C PRO A 144 14.06 -2.49 8.59
N LEU A 145 12.83 -2.71 8.14
CA LEU A 145 11.71 -2.83 9.09
C LEU A 145 11.85 -4.06 10.00
N TYR A 146 12.53 -5.11 9.53
CA TYR A 146 13.01 -6.20 10.37
C TYR A 146 14.53 -6.07 10.55
N GLN A 147 14.96 -5.63 11.73
CA GLN A 147 16.36 -5.29 12.02
C GLN A 147 17.32 -6.49 11.88
N ASP A 148 16.82 -7.71 12.09
CA ASP A 148 17.60 -8.93 11.98
C ASP A 148 17.48 -9.58 10.58
N ALA A 149 16.95 -8.87 9.57
CA ALA A 149 16.79 -9.42 8.21
C ALA A 149 18.12 -9.89 7.61
N GLY A 150 19.22 -9.20 7.91
CA GLY A 150 20.56 -9.57 7.46
C GLY A 150 21.26 -10.65 8.29
N SER A 151 20.63 -11.22 9.32
CA SER A 151 21.29 -12.20 10.21
C SER A 151 21.56 -13.54 9.52
N SER A 152 20.77 -13.89 8.50
CA SER A 152 20.95 -15.08 7.66
C SER A 152 20.13 -14.97 6.38
N LEU A 153 20.49 -15.75 5.34
CA LEU A 153 19.70 -15.81 4.11
C LEU A 153 18.25 -16.26 4.36
N THR A 154 18.05 -17.18 5.32
CA THR A 154 16.72 -17.63 5.73
C THR A 154 15.90 -16.51 6.34
N ALA A 155 16.49 -15.70 7.22
CA ALA A 155 15.82 -14.56 7.83
C ALA A 155 15.41 -13.53 6.76
N LEU A 156 16.31 -13.23 5.83
CA LEU A 156 16.06 -12.32 4.71
C LEU A 156 14.90 -12.82 3.84
N ILE A 157 14.93 -14.08 3.39
CA ILE A 157 13.89 -14.63 2.51
C ILE A 157 12.52 -14.63 3.19
N ILE A 158 12.43 -15.09 4.44
CA ILE A 158 11.16 -15.13 5.17
C ILE A 158 10.59 -13.72 5.33
N TRP A 159 11.45 -12.76 5.69
CA TRP A 159 11.06 -11.38 5.89
C TRP A 159 10.58 -10.74 4.58
N GLU A 160 11.39 -10.79 3.52
CA GLU A 160 11.05 -10.14 2.24
C GLU A 160 9.79 -10.75 1.61
N LEU A 161 9.58 -12.07 1.70
CA LEU A 161 8.33 -12.69 1.25
C LEU A 161 7.11 -12.18 2.03
N SER A 162 7.22 -12.06 3.35
CA SER A 162 6.17 -11.50 4.20
C SER A 162 5.91 -10.03 3.86
N TYR A 163 6.97 -9.25 3.66
CA TYR A 163 6.89 -7.84 3.40
C TYR A 163 6.32 -7.54 2.00
N GLY A 164 6.69 -8.32 0.99
CA GLY A 164 6.08 -8.28 -0.34
C GLY A 164 4.59 -8.61 -0.29
N LEU A 165 4.22 -9.68 0.42
CA LEU A 165 2.81 -10.05 0.62
C LEU A 165 2.02 -8.93 1.32
N TYR A 166 2.61 -8.29 2.33
CA TYR A 166 2.01 -7.14 3.01
C TYR A 166 1.63 -6.03 2.01
N PHE A 167 2.49 -5.70 1.05
CA PHE A 167 2.16 -4.69 0.04
C PHE A 167 1.08 -5.13 -0.96
N VAL A 168 1.01 -6.42 -1.32
CA VAL A 168 -0.12 -6.94 -2.11
C VAL A 168 -1.45 -6.68 -1.38
N ILE A 169 -1.48 -6.96 -0.07
CA ILE A 169 -2.66 -6.82 0.77
C ILE A 169 -3.03 -5.34 0.94
N ILE A 170 -2.06 -4.47 1.23
CA ILE A 170 -2.28 -3.04 1.40
C ILE A 170 -2.77 -2.40 0.10
N GLU A 171 -2.19 -2.76 -1.05
CA GLU A 171 -2.69 -2.28 -2.34
C GLU A 171 -4.12 -2.75 -2.60
N PHE A 172 -4.44 -3.99 -2.25
CA PHE A 172 -5.81 -4.47 -2.36
C PHE A 172 -6.76 -3.73 -1.43
N PHE A 173 -6.41 -3.47 -0.17
CA PHE A 173 -7.30 -2.79 0.76
C PHE A 173 -7.57 -1.34 0.34
N PHE A 174 -6.53 -0.57 0.09
CA PHE A 174 -6.68 0.86 -0.24
C PHE A 174 -7.19 1.05 -1.67
N ARG A 175 -6.57 0.43 -2.67
CA ARG A 175 -7.00 0.63 -4.06
C ARG A 175 -8.14 -0.32 -4.38
N GLY A 176 -7.93 -1.62 -4.23
CA GLY A 176 -8.90 -2.64 -4.64
C GLY A 176 -10.25 -2.51 -3.93
N PHE A 177 -10.27 -2.47 -2.60
CA PHE A 177 -11.51 -2.37 -1.83
C PHE A 177 -11.99 -0.93 -1.73
N MET A 178 -11.23 -0.05 -1.07
CA MET A 178 -11.71 1.30 -0.76
C MET A 178 -11.93 2.17 -2.02
N VAL A 179 -10.95 2.26 -2.93
CA VAL A 179 -11.12 3.08 -4.15
C VAL A 179 -12.18 2.49 -5.09
N PHE A 180 -12.13 1.21 -5.48
CA PHE A 180 -13.12 0.68 -6.43
C PHE A 180 -14.54 0.60 -5.86
N SER A 181 -14.71 0.23 -4.57
CA SER A 181 -16.05 0.15 -3.98
C SER A 181 -16.71 1.54 -3.88
N LEU A 182 -15.92 2.59 -3.66
CA LEU A 182 -16.44 3.95 -3.55
C LEU A 182 -16.52 4.68 -4.90
N ALA A 183 -15.68 4.34 -5.87
CA ALA A 183 -15.63 5.01 -7.18
C ALA A 183 -16.99 4.98 -7.91
N ARG A 184 -17.78 3.93 -7.71
CA ARG A 184 -19.11 3.83 -8.34
C ARG A 184 -20.13 4.87 -7.85
N TYR A 185 -19.88 5.46 -6.69
CA TYR A 185 -20.73 6.47 -6.06
C TYR A 185 -20.16 7.88 -6.19
N ILE A 186 -18.84 8.02 -6.04
CA ILE A 186 -18.16 9.34 -5.95
C ILE A 186 -17.01 9.51 -6.94
N GLY A 187 -16.83 8.58 -7.88
CA GLY A 187 -15.83 8.67 -8.95
C GLY A 187 -14.41 8.83 -8.41
N SER A 188 -13.69 9.77 -8.99
CA SER A 188 -12.33 10.15 -8.65
C SER A 188 -12.16 10.65 -7.21
N LEU A 189 -13.23 11.12 -6.55
CA LEU A 189 -13.15 11.51 -5.13
C LEU A 189 -12.80 10.34 -4.22
N SER A 190 -13.09 9.09 -4.62
CA SER A 190 -12.67 7.91 -3.86
C SER A 190 -11.16 7.82 -3.66
N ILE A 191 -10.37 8.35 -4.60
CA ILE A 191 -8.90 8.42 -4.50
C ILE A 191 -8.49 9.31 -3.33
N PHE A 192 -9.12 10.47 -3.19
CA PHE A 192 -8.80 11.44 -2.14
C PHE A 192 -9.32 10.98 -0.78
N VAL A 193 -10.53 10.42 -0.73
CA VAL A 193 -11.10 9.82 0.48
C VAL A 193 -10.21 8.67 0.97
N MET A 194 -9.69 7.83 0.07
CA MET A 194 -8.71 6.80 0.38
C MET A 194 -7.37 7.37 0.86
N ASN A 195 -6.92 8.47 0.26
CA ASN A 195 -5.62 9.03 0.57
C ASN A 195 -5.50 9.51 2.02
N ILE A 196 -6.62 9.89 2.65
CA ILE A 196 -6.68 10.32 4.05
C ILE A 196 -6.17 9.21 5.00
N PRO A 197 -6.80 8.03 5.11
CA PRO A 197 -6.25 6.97 5.94
C PRO A 197 -4.93 6.41 5.40
N TYR A 198 -4.69 6.48 4.09
CA TYR A 198 -3.43 6.01 3.52
C TYR A 198 -2.21 6.84 3.96
N VAL A 199 -2.31 8.17 4.04
CA VAL A 199 -1.22 8.98 4.62
C VAL A 199 -1.10 8.75 6.13
N MET A 200 -2.21 8.51 6.84
CA MET A 200 -2.19 8.27 8.29
C MET A 200 -1.41 7.00 8.68
N ILE A 201 -1.42 5.95 7.85
CA ILE A 201 -0.59 4.76 8.11
C ILE A 201 0.92 5.02 7.92
N HIS A 202 1.30 6.16 7.36
CA HIS A 202 2.69 6.61 7.26
C HIS A 202 3.11 7.53 8.42
N PHE A 203 2.24 7.80 9.39
CA PHE A 203 2.61 8.58 10.56
C PHE A 203 3.64 7.85 11.43
N GLY A 204 4.69 8.57 11.82
CA GLY A 204 5.86 8.02 12.53
C GLY A 204 7.00 7.58 11.62
N LYS A 205 6.80 7.59 10.29
CA LYS A 205 7.88 7.44 9.30
C LYS A 205 8.59 8.77 9.05
N PRO A 206 9.77 8.78 8.37
CA PRO A 206 10.43 10.01 7.97
C PRO A 206 9.48 10.96 7.21
N ALA A 207 9.52 12.26 7.52
CA ALA A 207 8.55 13.23 7.00
C ALA A 207 8.47 13.27 5.46
N ALA A 208 9.62 13.11 4.79
CA ALA A 208 9.67 13.04 3.32
C ALA A 208 8.88 11.85 2.77
N GLU A 209 8.88 10.70 3.44
CA GLU A 209 8.09 9.52 3.05
C GLU A 209 6.60 9.76 3.27
N THR A 210 6.21 10.36 4.40
CA THR A 210 4.81 10.70 4.67
C THR A 210 4.26 11.68 3.64
N ILE A 211 5.00 12.74 3.28
CA ILE A 211 4.61 13.70 2.24
C ILE A 211 4.58 13.01 0.86
N GLY A 212 5.59 12.19 0.55
CA GLY A 212 5.65 11.40 -0.67
C GLY A 212 4.45 10.47 -0.83
N SER A 213 3.96 9.89 0.27
CA SER A 213 2.80 8.99 0.26
C SER A 213 1.52 9.67 -0.21
N ILE A 214 1.35 10.99 0.00
CA ILE A 214 0.20 11.74 -0.51
C ILE A 214 0.21 11.75 -2.03
N ILE A 215 1.37 12.07 -2.62
CA ILE A 215 1.57 12.16 -4.07
C ILE A 215 1.44 10.77 -4.69
N ALA A 216 2.11 9.77 -4.11
CA ALA A 216 2.05 8.38 -4.57
C ALA A 216 0.63 7.80 -4.43
N GLY A 217 -0.08 8.12 -3.35
CA GLY A 217 -1.46 7.71 -3.10
C GLY A 217 -2.41 8.20 -4.19
N ILE A 218 -2.34 9.49 -4.54
CA ILE A 218 -3.14 10.09 -5.61
C ILE A 218 -2.77 9.49 -6.98
N ALA A 219 -1.47 9.38 -7.29
CA ALA A 219 -0.99 8.87 -8.57
C ALA A 219 -1.40 7.40 -8.77
N LEU A 220 -1.12 6.52 -7.82
CA LEU A 220 -1.47 5.10 -7.89
C LEU A 220 -2.98 4.88 -7.81
N GLY A 221 -3.72 5.67 -7.02
CA GLY A 221 -5.18 5.63 -7.00
C GLY A 221 -5.77 5.95 -8.37
N THR A 222 -5.29 7.04 -9.01
CA THR A 222 -5.68 7.42 -10.37
C THR A 222 -5.36 6.31 -11.37
N LEU A 223 -4.13 5.79 -11.35
CA LEU A 223 -3.69 4.72 -12.25
C LEU A 223 -4.48 3.44 -12.06
N SER A 224 -4.87 3.11 -10.82
CA SER A 224 -5.65 1.91 -10.53
C SER A 224 -7.02 1.94 -11.21
N LEU A 225 -7.72 3.08 -11.20
CA LEU A 225 -9.01 3.25 -11.88
C LEU A 225 -8.84 3.35 -13.41
N ARG A 226 -7.78 4.01 -13.91
CA ARG A 226 -7.51 4.11 -15.36
C ARG A 226 -7.08 2.79 -16.00
N THR A 227 -6.37 1.94 -15.24
CA THR A 227 -5.93 0.61 -15.70
C THR A 227 -6.89 -0.51 -15.33
N ARG A 228 -7.81 -0.27 -14.38
CA ARG A 228 -8.64 -1.28 -13.72
C ARG A 228 -7.79 -2.38 -13.05
N SER A 229 -6.65 -2.00 -12.48
CA SER A 229 -5.68 -2.92 -11.89
C SER A 229 -4.92 -2.28 -10.72
N ILE A 230 -4.75 -3.03 -9.62
CA ILE A 230 -3.89 -2.62 -8.49
C ILE A 230 -2.43 -3.04 -8.68
N PHE A 231 -2.15 -3.99 -9.58
CA PHE A 231 -0.84 -4.64 -9.63
C PHE A 231 0.29 -3.74 -10.11
N GLY A 232 -0.03 -2.66 -10.85
CA GLY A 232 0.97 -1.62 -11.13
C GLY A 232 1.50 -0.95 -9.85
N GLY A 233 0.60 -0.65 -8.91
CA GLY A 233 0.97 -0.14 -7.58
C GLY A 233 1.69 -1.18 -6.73
N VAL A 234 1.26 -2.45 -6.78
CA VAL A 234 1.95 -3.58 -6.11
C VAL A 234 3.41 -3.67 -6.53
N ILE A 235 3.68 -3.65 -7.84
CA ILE A 235 5.05 -3.72 -8.38
C ILE A 235 5.87 -2.53 -7.88
N VAL A 236 5.32 -1.31 -7.96
CA VAL A 236 6.02 -0.10 -7.48
C VAL A 236 6.34 -0.23 -6.00
N HIS A 237 5.36 -0.52 -5.15
CA HIS A 237 5.55 -0.60 -3.71
C HIS A 237 6.54 -1.67 -3.30
N ILE A 238 6.42 -2.89 -3.82
CA ILE A 238 7.36 -3.98 -3.51
C ILE A 238 8.78 -3.60 -3.95
N THR A 239 8.93 -3.02 -5.14
CA THR A 239 10.24 -2.60 -5.65
C THR A 239 10.89 -1.55 -4.73
N ILE A 240 10.13 -0.55 -4.30
CA ILE A 240 10.65 0.49 -3.39
C ILE A 240 10.94 -0.09 -2.01
N ALA A 241 10.04 -0.92 -1.48
CA ALA A 241 10.17 -1.54 -0.18
C ALA A 241 11.42 -2.42 -0.07
N TYR A 242 11.62 -3.33 -1.02
CA TYR A 242 12.82 -4.17 -1.08
C TYR A 242 14.06 -3.30 -1.30
N GLY A 243 13.98 -2.25 -2.13
CA GLY A 243 15.07 -1.29 -2.29
C GLY A 243 15.46 -0.60 -0.98
N MET A 244 14.49 -0.23 -0.13
CA MET A 244 14.75 0.38 1.17
C MET A 244 15.43 -0.60 2.13
N ASP A 245 14.94 -1.84 2.24
CA ASP A 245 15.53 -2.83 3.12
C ASP A 245 16.93 -3.23 2.65
N ILE A 246 17.13 -3.49 1.35
CA ILE A 246 18.45 -3.79 0.77
C ILE A 246 19.44 -2.64 1.03
N MET A 247 19.05 -1.39 0.76
CA MET A 247 19.94 -0.26 1.02
C MET A 247 20.26 -0.13 2.50
N ALA A 248 19.28 -0.32 3.40
CA ALA A 248 19.54 -0.27 4.82
C ALA A 248 20.50 -1.36 5.30
N LEU A 249 20.36 -2.58 4.78
CA LEU A 249 21.24 -3.70 5.08
C LEU A 249 22.67 -3.48 4.56
N ILE A 250 22.83 -2.92 3.35
CA ILE A 250 24.14 -2.53 2.80
C ILE A 250 24.80 -1.48 3.70
N GLN A 251 24.07 -0.42 4.09
CA GLN A 251 24.63 0.63 4.95
C GLN A 251 25.01 0.12 6.35
N LYS A 252 24.37 -0.96 6.82
CA LYS A 252 24.69 -1.65 8.08
C LYS A 252 25.80 -2.70 7.94
N GLY A 253 26.33 -2.92 6.74
CA GLY A 253 27.34 -3.97 6.49
C GLY A 253 26.80 -5.39 6.69
N GLN A 254 25.49 -5.58 6.55
CA GLN A 254 24.81 -6.88 6.71
C GLN A 254 24.58 -7.60 5.37
N LEU A 255 24.79 -6.90 4.25
CA LEU A 255 24.88 -7.47 2.91
C LEU A 255 26.19 -7.00 2.28
N ASN A 256 27.01 -7.97 1.83
CA ASN A 256 28.28 -7.75 1.13
C ASN A 256 28.10 -7.86 -0.38
#